data_AF-A0A5E3X159-F1
#
_entry.id   AF-A0A5E3X159-F1
#
_cell.length_a   1.000
_cell.length_b   1.000
_cell.length_c   1.000
_cell.angle_alpha   90.00
_cell.angle_beta   90.00
_cell.angle_gamma   90.00
#
_symmetry.space_group_name_H-M   'P 1'
#
loop_
_entity.id
_entity.type
_entity.pdbx_description
1 polymer ?
#
loop_
_entity_poly.entity_id
_entity_poly.type
_entity_poly.pdbx_seq_one_letter_code
_entity_poly.pdbx_strand_id
1 'polypeptide(L)'
;AGREREGWPLYGHRYRFFLKDAVEDVPEYVVQWGPFVRLAAEYGLHPIYKREFHDVFDEFREHAEFEPLLQRMKVVDQNGETDMDEDQWEAANIYVMFALEKREGGTRS
;
A
#
# COMPACT_ATOMS: atom_id res chain seq x y z
N ALA A 1 17.71 15.95 -0.92
CA ALA A 1 17.51 16.17 0.53
C ALA A 1 16.14 16.84 0.72
N GLY A 2 15.12 16.06 1.10
CA GLY A 2 13.76 16.57 1.28
C GLY A 2 13.63 17.30 2.61
N ARG A 3 13.08 18.52 2.57
CA ARG A 3 12.81 19.33 3.76
C ARG A 3 11.78 18.61 4.64
N GLU A 4 12.20 18.28 5.86
CA GLU A 4 11.30 17.96 6.96
C GLU A 4 10.43 19.21 7.21
N ARG A 5 9.10 19.08 7.08
CA ARG A 5 8.19 20.19 7.35
C ARG A 5 8.22 20.44 8.86
N GLU A 6 9.02 21.42 9.30
CA GLU A 6 9.08 21.85 10.70
C GLU A 6 7.67 22.17 11.20
N GLY A 7 7.18 21.39 12.17
CA GLY A 7 5.94 21.66 12.90
C GLY A 7 4.85 20.58 12.89
N TRP A 8 5.00 19.47 12.15
CA TRP A 8 4.02 18.37 12.19
C TRP A 8 4.48 17.23 13.12
N PRO A 9 3.70 16.84 14.14
CA PRO A 9 4.08 15.77 15.08
C PRO A 9 4.08 14.42 14.37
N LEU A 10 5.09 13.57 14.60
CA LEU A 10 5.26 12.31 13.87
C LEU A 10 4.05 11.35 13.90
N TYR A 11 3.28 11.36 14.99
CA TYR A 11 2.14 10.48 15.22
C TYR A 11 0.85 11.27 15.44
N GLY A 12 -0.30 10.58 15.35
CA GLY A 12 -1.60 11.16 15.69
C GLY A 12 -2.27 11.95 14.56
N HIS A 13 -1.71 11.89 13.35
CA HIS A 13 -2.33 12.43 12.14
C HIS A 13 -3.55 11.62 11.72
N ARG A 14 -4.69 11.87 12.38
CA ARG A 14 -5.94 11.19 12.09
C ARG A 14 -6.60 11.77 10.84
N TYR A 15 -7.03 10.90 9.93
CA TYR A 15 -7.96 11.24 8.87
C TYR A 15 -9.22 10.37 8.97
N ARG A 16 -10.26 10.81 8.26
CA ARG A 16 -11.47 10.02 8.06
C ARG A 16 -11.50 9.61 6.60
N PHE A 17 -11.49 8.31 6.37
CA PHE A 17 -11.76 7.73 5.07
C PHE A 17 -13.13 7.08 5.13
N PHE A 18 -13.96 7.40 4.15
CA PHE A 18 -15.28 6.83 4.03
C PHE A 18 -15.31 6.07 2.71
N LEU A 19 -15.50 4.76 2.80
CA LEU A 19 -15.74 3.92 1.64
C LEU A 19 -17.10 3.31 1.82
N LYS A 20 -18.04 3.71 0.96
CA LYS A 20 -19.43 3.25 1.02
C LYS A 20 -19.47 1.72 1.07
N ASP A 21 -20.26 1.18 1.99
CA ASP A 21 -20.44 -0.27 2.20
C ASP A 21 -19.21 -1.04 2.72
N ALA A 22 -18.09 -0.36 3.03
CA ALA A 22 -16.86 -0.99 3.55
C ALA A 22 -16.27 -0.31 4.80
N VAL A 23 -16.32 1.02 4.89
CA VAL A 23 -15.75 1.81 6.01
C VAL A 23 -16.70 2.97 6.35
N GLU A 24 -17.35 2.92 7.51
CA GLU A 24 -18.32 3.95 7.93
C GLU A 24 -17.74 4.98 8.92
N ASP A 25 -16.97 4.58 9.94
CA ASP A 25 -16.34 5.53 10.88
C ASP A 25 -15.13 4.91 11.62
N VAL A 26 -14.18 4.36 10.86
CA VAL A 26 -12.92 3.84 11.43
C VAL A 26 -11.88 4.96 11.45
N PRO A 27 -11.28 5.31 12.61
CA PRO A 27 -10.20 6.29 12.66
C PRO A 27 -8.93 5.72 12.02
N GLU A 28 -8.50 6.32 10.91
CA GLU A 28 -7.24 5.98 10.25
C GLU A 28 -6.17 7.03 10.54
N TYR A 29 -4.89 6.63 10.50
CA TYR A 29 -3.75 7.48 10.81
C TYR A 29 -2.72 7.44 9.69
N VAL A 30 -2.17 8.61 9.34
CA VAL A 30 -1.14 8.72 8.30
C VAL A 30 0.11 7.96 8.71
N VAL A 31 0.53 7.01 7.86
CA VAL A 31 1.80 6.30 7.99
C VAL A 31 2.86 7.02 7.16
N GLN A 32 3.76 7.74 7.83
CA GLN A 32 4.92 8.32 7.15
C GLN A 32 5.95 7.24 6.85
N TRP A 33 6.24 7.02 5.56
CA TRP A 33 7.10 5.92 5.10
C TRP A 33 8.49 5.88 5.75
N GLY A 34 9.19 7.02 5.80
CA GLY A 34 10.54 7.10 6.38
C GLY A 34 10.58 6.66 7.86
N PRO A 35 9.78 7.27 8.73
CA PRO A 35 9.61 6.84 10.12
C PRO A 35 9.16 5.37 10.26
N PHE A 36 8.23 4.90 9.44
CA PHE A 36 7.78 3.51 9.44
C PHE A 36 8.93 2.54 9.18
N VAL A 37 9.76 2.80 8.15
CA VAL A 37 10.94 1.97 7.84
C VAL A 37 11.98 2.01 8.96
N ARG A 38 12.19 3.18 9.59
CA ARG A 38 13.10 3.29 10.74
C ARG A 38 12.64 2.42 11.91
N LEU A 39 11.34 2.48 12.23
CA LEU A 39 10.75 1.64 13.28
C LEU A 39 10.88 0.14 12.94
N ALA A 40 10.60 -0.25 11.69
CA ALA A 40 10.74 -1.63 11.26
C ALA A 40 12.19 -2.15 11.40
N ALA A 41 13.18 -1.30 11.09
CA ALA A 41 14.59 -1.65 11.20
C ALA A 41 15.04 -1.96 12.64
N GLU A 42 14.41 -1.37 13.66
CA GLU A 42 14.66 -1.70 15.08
C GLU A 42 14.35 -3.19 15.40
N TYR A 43 13.51 -3.82 14.59
CA TYR A 43 13.15 -5.24 14.69
C TYR A 43 13.88 -6.14 13.67
N GLY A 44 14.87 -5.61 12.97
CA GLY A 44 15.61 -6.31 11.91
C GLY A 44 14.78 -6.54 10.64
N LEU A 45 13.71 -5.78 10.43
CA LEU A 45 12.88 -5.83 9.23
C LEU A 45 13.32 -4.72 8.26
N HIS A 46 13.65 -5.12 7.02
CA HIS A 46 14.13 -4.19 6.01
C HIS A 46 13.24 -4.26 4.76
N PRO A 47 12.84 -3.11 4.19
CA PRO A 47 12.02 -3.10 3.00
C PRO A 47 12.78 -3.68 1.81
N ILE A 48 12.15 -4.63 1.13
CA ILE A 48 12.62 -5.20 -0.14
C ILE A 48 11.73 -4.79 -1.31
N TYR A 49 10.54 -4.26 -1.02
CA TYR A 49 9.55 -3.86 -2.01
C TYR A 49 8.70 -2.71 -1.49
N LYS A 50 8.42 -1.73 -2.35
CA LYS A 50 7.44 -0.67 -2.14
C LYS A 50 6.98 -0.15 -3.52
N ARG A 51 5.69 -0.26 -3.82
CA ARG A 51 5.08 0.26 -5.06
C ARG A 51 3.65 0.72 -4.83
N GLU A 52 3.21 1.72 -5.58
CA GLU A 52 1.82 2.18 -5.53
C GLU A 52 0.88 1.11 -6.10
N PHE A 53 -0.34 1.00 -5.59
CA PHE A 53 -1.27 -0.07 -5.96
C PHE A 53 -1.51 -0.14 -7.49
N HIS A 54 -1.74 1.00 -8.15
CA HIS A 54 -1.98 1.04 -9.60
C HIS A 54 -0.80 0.49 -10.40
N ASP A 55 0.43 0.84 -10.03
CA ASP A 55 1.62 0.33 -10.70
C ASP A 55 1.69 -1.20 -10.61
N VAL A 56 1.27 -1.77 -9.48
CA VAL A 56 1.25 -3.22 -9.28
C VAL A 56 0.14 -3.87 -10.07
N PHE A 57 -1.05 -3.26 -10.07
CA PHE A 57 -2.18 -3.76 -10.82
C PHE A 57 -1.90 -3.77 -12.33
N ASP A 58 -1.40 -2.66 -12.88
CA ASP A 58 -1.11 -2.54 -14.31
C ASP A 58 -0.02 -3.51 -14.77
N GLU A 59 0.97 -3.80 -13.92
CA GLU A 59 2.01 -4.77 -14.24
C GLU A 59 1.48 -6.21 -14.27
N PHE A 60 0.60 -6.58 -13.35
CA PHE A 60 0.20 -7.97 -13.14
C PHE A 60 -1.14 -8.35 -13.77
N ARG A 61 -1.97 -7.38 -14.18
CA ARG A 61 -3.30 -7.66 -14.76
C ARG A 61 -3.26 -8.46 -16.05
N GLU A 62 -2.20 -8.33 -16.84
CA GLU A 62 -1.99 -9.08 -18.10
C GLU A 62 -1.01 -10.26 -17.93
N HIS A 63 -0.54 -10.51 -16.71
CA HIS A 63 0.40 -11.59 -16.46
C HIS A 63 -0.33 -12.93 -16.53
N ALA A 64 0.15 -13.86 -17.37
CA ALA A 64 -0.52 -15.12 -17.68
C ALA A 64 -0.84 -16.00 -16.45
N GLU A 65 -0.09 -15.85 -15.36
CA GLU A 65 -0.35 -16.54 -14.09
C GLU A 65 -1.47 -15.89 -13.26
N PHE A 66 -1.62 -14.56 -13.33
CA PHE A 66 -2.49 -13.80 -12.44
C PHE A 66 -3.82 -13.40 -13.10
N GLU A 67 -3.81 -13.17 -14.42
CA GLU A 67 -5.00 -12.85 -15.21
C GLU A 67 -6.17 -13.83 -14.95
N PRO A 68 -5.98 -15.18 -14.97
CA PRO A 68 -7.10 -16.10 -14.74
C PRO A 68 -7.72 -15.97 -13.35
N LEU A 69 -6.91 -15.60 -12.35
CA LEU A 69 -7.37 -15.37 -10.99
C LEU A 69 -8.17 -14.07 -10.89
N LEU A 70 -7.71 -12.99 -11.53
CA LEU A 70 -8.41 -11.70 -11.56
C LEU A 70 -9.77 -11.83 -12.23
N GLN A 71 -9.86 -12.59 -13.34
CA GLN A 71 -11.14 -12.89 -14.00
C GLN A 71 -12.07 -13.71 -13.10
N ARG A 72 -11.55 -14.77 -12.45
CA ARG A 72 -12.34 -15.62 -11.53
C ARG A 72 -12.88 -14.83 -10.34
N MET A 73 -12.13 -13.86 -9.85
CA MET A 73 -12.51 -12.96 -8.77
C MET A 73 -13.41 -11.81 -9.23
N LYS A 74 -13.65 -11.68 -10.55
CA LYS A 74 -14.43 -10.59 -11.17
C LYS A 74 -13.83 -9.20 -10.91
N VAL A 75 -12.50 -9.13 -10.86
CA VAL A 75 -11.76 -7.86 -10.79
C VAL A 75 -11.63 -7.26 -12.19
N VAL A 76 -11.42 -8.14 -13.18
CA VAL A 76 -11.44 -7.82 -14.60
C VAL A 76 -12.38 -8.77 -15.34
N ASP A 77 -12.88 -8.34 -16.49
CA ASP A 77 -13.72 -9.12 -17.38
C ASP A 77 -12.88 -10.00 -18.32
N GLN A 78 -13.56 -10.71 -19.23
CA GLN A 78 -12.93 -11.59 -20.22
C GLN A 78 -12.09 -10.84 -21.28
N ASN A 79 -12.21 -9.52 -21.38
CA ASN A 79 -11.40 -8.65 -22.23
C ASN A 79 -10.23 -8.01 -21.46
N GLY A 80 -10.11 -8.28 -20.15
CA GLY A 80 -9.11 -7.67 -19.28
C GLY A 80 -9.49 -6.27 -18.78
N GLU A 81 -10.73 -5.82 -19.01
CA GLU A 81 -11.25 -4.52 -18.57
C GLU A 81 -11.79 -4.62 -17.14
N THR A 82 -11.76 -3.53 -16.38
CA THR A 82 -12.36 -3.50 -15.04
C THR A 82 -13.69 -2.75 -15.07
N ASP A 83 -14.63 -3.16 -14.23
CA ASP A 83 -15.90 -2.44 -14.01
C ASP A 83 -15.73 -1.26 -13.04
N MET A 84 -14.51 -1.00 -12.55
CA MET A 84 -14.25 0.09 -11.62
C MET A 84 -14.43 1.46 -12.28
N ASP A 85 -15.22 2.32 -11.63
CA ASP A 85 -15.36 3.73 -12.02
C ASP A 85 -14.18 4.59 -11.55
N GLU A 86 -14.16 5.87 -11.96
CA GLU A 86 -13.08 6.81 -11.65
C GLU A 86 -12.92 7.03 -10.13
N ASP A 87 -14.02 7.12 -9.39
CA ASP A 87 -14.02 7.32 -7.94
C ASP A 87 -13.45 6.08 -7.21
N GLN A 88 -13.81 4.88 -7.69
CA GLN A 88 -13.28 3.62 -7.17
C GLN A 88 -11.78 3.49 -7.44
N TRP A 89 -11.32 3.93 -8.60
CA TRP A 89 -9.89 3.99 -8.91
C TRP A 89 -9.14 4.99 -8.03
N GLU A 90 -9.69 6.18 -7.80
CA GLU A 90 -9.10 7.17 -6.90
C GLU A 90 -8.97 6.61 -5.48
N ALA A 91 -10.00 5.91 -4.99
CA ALA A 91 -9.97 5.26 -3.68
C ALA A 91 -8.90 4.15 -3.59
N ALA A 92 -8.76 3.32 -4.62
CA ALA A 92 -7.75 2.25 -4.65
C ALA A 92 -6.31 2.81 -4.72
N ASN A 93 -6.13 3.98 -5.35
CA ASN A 93 -4.82 4.62 -5.52
C ASN A 93 -4.23 5.22 -4.25
N ILE A 94 -4.99 5.26 -3.16
CA ILE A 94 -4.49 5.69 -1.84
C ILE A 94 -3.53 4.64 -1.25
N TYR A 95 -3.61 3.39 -1.69
CA TYR A 95 -2.85 2.28 -1.12
C TYR A 95 -1.48 2.08 -1.77
N VAL A 96 -0.51 1.71 -0.93
CA VAL A 96 0.83 1.29 -1.33
C VAL A 96 1.05 -0.16 -0.91
N MET A 97 1.61 -0.96 -1.81
CA MET A 97 2.06 -2.31 -1.50
C MET A 97 3.52 -2.28 -1.03
N PHE A 98 3.83 -3.00 0.04
CA PHE A 98 5.21 -3.12 0.52
C PHE A 98 5.48 -4.53 1.05
N ALA A 99 6.75 -4.94 0.99
CA ALA A 99 7.23 -6.16 1.63
C ALA A 99 8.51 -5.89 2.41
N LEU A 100 8.60 -6.50 3.59
CA LEU A 100 9.77 -6.43 4.46
C LEU A 100 10.37 -7.83 4.59
N GLU A 101 11.69 -7.90 4.58
CA GLU A 101 12.45 -9.12 4.84
C GLU A 101 13.08 -9.02 6.23
N LYS A 102 12.99 -10.10 7.01
CA LYS A 102 13.72 -10.21 8.26
C LYS A 102 15.16 -10.60 7.97
N ARG A 103 16.09 -9.76 8.40
CA ARG A 103 17.52 -10.07 8.34
C ARG A 103 17.98 -10.40 9.75
N GLU A 104 18.61 -11.56 9.92
CA GLU A 104 19.27 -11.85 11.18
C GLU A 104 20.38 -10.81 11.38
N GLY A 105 20.33 -10.10 12.50
CA GLY A 105 21.44 -9.30 12.94
C GLY A 105 22.61 -10.25 13.20
N GLY A 106 23.69 -10.08 12.45
CA GLY A 106 24.99 -10.63 12.82
C GLY A 106 25.24 -10.37 14.31
N THR A 107 25.76 -11.40 14.97
CA THR A 107 26.15 -11.44 16.39
C THR A 107 26.38 -10.05 16.98
N ARG A 108 25.65 -9.74 18.06
CA ARG A 108 26.01 -8.62 18.96
C ARG A 108 27.50 -8.73 19.29
N SER A 109 28.33 -7.87 18.71
CA SER A 109 29.68 -7.55 19.18
C SER A 109 29.60 -6.43 20.19
#